data_AF-A0A9E2IXR4-F1
#
_entry.id   AF-A0A9E2IXR4-F1
#
_cell.length_a   1.000
_cell.length_b   1.000
_cell.length_c   1.000
_cell.angle_alpha   90.00
_cell.angle_beta   90.00
_cell.angle_gamma   90.00
#
_symmetry.space_group_name_H-M   'P 1'
#
loop_
_entity.id
_entity.type
_entity.pdbx_description
1 polymer ?
#
loop_
_entity_poly.entity_id
_entity_poly.type
_entity_poly.pdbx_seq_one_letter_code
_entity_poly.pdbx_strand_id
1 'polypeptide(L)'
;MSGYALPIKRLIRELSRLPGIGEKTAARLANHILRASEEDARGLSESILDVKRKIRFCRVCFNLSVGELCEICADKGRNRGLICIVEDPDSLIALEESGE
;
A
#
# COMPACT_ATOMS: atom_id res chain seq x y z
N MET A 1 -27.51 -13.17 0.68
CA MET A 1 -26.40 -13.12 1.65
C MET A 1 -26.87 -13.40 3.10
N SER A 2 -27.66 -14.46 3.34
CA SER A 2 -28.33 -14.70 4.63
C SER A 2 -27.65 -15.72 5.57
N GLY A 3 -26.41 -16.15 5.31
CA GLY A 3 -25.75 -17.22 6.08
C GLY A 3 -24.45 -16.88 6.83
N TYR A 4 -23.87 -15.69 6.65
CA TYR A 4 -22.56 -15.37 7.25
C TYR A 4 -22.67 -14.76 8.66
N ALA A 5 -21.75 -15.18 9.53
CA ALA A 5 -21.53 -14.57 10.85
C ALA A 5 -21.11 -13.10 10.71
N LEU A 6 -21.41 -12.29 11.73
CA LEU A 6 -21.18 -10.84 11.71
C LEU A 6 -19.73 -10.43 11.37
N PRO A 7 -18.67 -11.07 11.89
CA PRO A 7 -17.28 -10.71 11.54
C PRO A 7 -16.98 -10.87 10.05
N ILE A 8 -17.47 -11.95 9.43
CA ILE A 8 -17.29 -12.22 8.00
C ILE A 8 -18.02 -11.16 7.18
N LYS A 9 -19.26 -10.80 7.55
CA LYS A 9 -20.02 -9.75 6.86
C LYS A 9 -19.29 -8.40 6.89
N ARG A 10 -18.66 -8.05 8.02
CA ARG A 10 -17.86 -6.82 8.13
C ARG A 10 -16.65 -6.87 7.21
N LEU A 11 -15.90 -7.98 7.20
CA LEU A 11 -14.74 -8.14 6.33
C LEU A 11 -15.12 -8.05 4.84
N ILE A 12 -16.20 -8.70 4.42
CA ILE A 12 -16.71 -8.61 3.03
C ILE A 12 -17.01 -7.16 2.66
N ARG A 13 -17.69 -6.42 3.56
CA ARG A 13 -18.03 -5.02 3.31
C ARG A 13 -16.78 -4.16 3.11
N GLU A 14 -15.78 -4.27 3.99
CA GLU A 14 -14.57 -3.46 3.86
C GLU A 14 -13.78 -3.82 2.59
N LEU A 15 -13.68 -5.10 2.25
CA LEU A 15 -13.02 -5.54 1.01
C LEU A 15 -13.76 -5.06 -0.25
N SER A 16 -15.09 -5.01 -0.24
CA SER A 16 -15.89 -4.51 -1.38
C SER A 16 -15.78 -3.01 -1.63
N ARG A 17 -15.18 -2.25 -0.70
CA ARG A 17 -14.95 -0.81 -0.87
C ARG A 17 -13.65 -0.53 -1.63
N LEU A 18 -12.82 -1.54 -1.84
CA LEU A 18 -11.58 -1.41 -2.60
C LEU A 18 -11.89 -1.33 -4.10
N PRO A 19 -11.16 -0.48 -4.85
CA PRO A 19 -11.37 -0.35 -6.29
C PRO A 19 -11.13 -1.70 -6.98
N GLY A 20 -12.05 -2.08 -7.88
CA GLY A 20 -11.97 -3.35 -8.62
C GLY A 20 -12.46 -4.60 -7.87
N ILE A 21 -12.93 -4.48 -6.61
CA ILE A 21 -13.42 -5.62 -5.83
C ILE A 21 -14.93 -5.54 -5.60
N GLY A 22 -15.70 -6.32 -6.36
CA GLY A 22 -17.14 -6.50 -6.13
C GLY A 22 -17.47 -7.47 -4.98
N GLU A 23 -18.73 -7.49 -4.53
CA GLU A 23 -19.18 -8.32 -3.39
C GLU A 23 -18.82 -9.81 -3.51
N LYS A 24 -18.95 -10.40 -4.70
CA LYS A 24 -18.61 -11.81 -4.95
C LYS A 24 -17.11 -12.08 -4.74
N THR A 25 -16.26 -11.17 -5.22
CA THR A 25 -14.81 -11.26 -5.04
C THR A 25 -14.44 -11.01 -3.58
N ALA A 26 -15.05 -10.02 -2.92
CA ALA A 26 -14.86 -9.75 -1.50
C ALA A 26 -15.24 -10.96 -0.62
N ALA A 27 -16.36 -11.63 -0.92
CA ALA A 27 -16.76 -12.85 -0.24
C ALA A 27 -15.74 -14.00 -0.41
N ARG A 28 -15.15 -14.15 -1.60
CA ARG A 28 -14.10 -15.13 -1.85
C ARG A 28 -12.83 -14.83 -1.03
N LEU A 29 -12.41 -13.56 -1.01
CA LEU A 29 -11.24 -13.11 -0.24
C LEU A 29 -11.46 -13.26 1.28
N ALA A 30 -12.64 -12.88 1.79
CA ALA A 30 -12.98 -13.05 3.20
C ALA A 30 -12.95 -14.52 3.64
N ASN A 31 -13.44 -15.45 2.80
CA ASN A 31 -13.36 -16.88 3.06
C ASN A 31 -11.92 -17.43 2.97
N HIS A 32 -11.07 -16.84 2.14
CA HIS A 32 -9.65 -17.19 2.10
C HIS A 32 -8.96 -16.79 3.41
N ILE A 33 -9.16 -15.55 3.88
CA ILE A 33 -8.60 -15.06 5.16
C ILE A 33 -9.11 -15.91 6.34
N LEU A 34 -10.38 -16.31 6.33
CA LEU A 34 -10.94 -17.19 7.37
C LEU A 34 -10.23 -18.54 7.50
N ARG A 35 -9.66 -19.05 6.39
CA ARG A 35 -8.96 -20.35 6.34
C ARG A 35 -7.45 -20.20 6.50
N ALA A 36 -6.93 -18.98 6.44
CA ALA A 36 -5.51 -18.71 6.62
C ALA A 36 -5.09 -18.90 8.08
N SER A 37 -3.79 -18.99 8.31
CA SER A 37 -3.26 -19.00 9.68
C SER A 37 -3.51 -17.64 10.35
N GLU A 38 -3.52 -17.61 11.68
CA GLU A 38 -3.61 -16.34 12.42
C GLU A 38 -2.40 -15.43 12.12
N GLU A 39 -1.23 -16.01 11.88
CA GLU A 39 -0.01 -15.29 11.52
C GLU A 39 -0.16 -14.57 10.18
N ASP A 40 -0.65 -15.26 9.14
CA ASP A 40 -0.89 -14.66 7.82
C ASP A 40 -1.93 -13.53 7.89
N ALA A 41 -3.04 -13.78 8.60
CA ALA A 41 -4.09 -12.79 8.78
C ALA A 41 -3.57 -11.55 9.53
N ARG A 42 -2.73 -11.76 10.55
CA ARG A 42 -2.09 -10.68 11.30
C ARG A 42 -1.12 -9.89 10.41
N GLY A 43 -0.25 -10.56 9.68
CA GLY A 43 0.71 -9.92 8.77
C GLY A 43 0.04 -9.03 7.72
N LEU A 44 -1.07 -9.50 7.12
CA LEU A 44 -1.87 -8.68 6.21
C LEU A 44 -2.47 -7.45 6.93
N SER A 45 -3.04 -7.64 8.12
CA SER A 45 -3.65 -6.53 8.88
C SER A 45 -2.64 -5.47 9.28
N GLU A 46 -1.44 -5.88 9.69
CA GLU A 46 -0.34 -4.99 10.06
C GLU A 46 0.19 -4.24 8.85
N SER A 47 0.37 -4.92 7.70
CA SER A 47 0.81 -4.29 6.46
C SER A 47 -0.13 -3.16 6.02
N ILE A 48 -1.45 -3.38 6.11
CA ILE A 48 -2.46 -2.35 5.80
C ILE A 48 -2.32 -1.14 6.73
N LEU A 49 -2.13 -1.38 8.03
CA LEU A 49 -1.98 -0.32 9.03
C LEU A 49 -0.66 0.44 8.86
N ASP A 50 0.41 -0.26 8.53
CA ASP A 50 1.74 0.31 8.35
C ASP A 50 1.78 1.27 7.17
N VAL A 51 1.15 0.93 6.03
CA VAL A 51 1.03 1.86 4.90
C VAL A 51 0.38 3.18 5.34
N LYS A 52 -0.66 3.13 6.17
CA LYS A 52 -1.34 4.34 6.64
C LYS A 52 -0.59 5.11 7.73
N ARG A 53 0.23 4.44 8.54
CA ARG A 53 0.90 5.05 9.71
C ARG A 53 2.31 5.53 9.41
N LYS A 54 3.05 4.78 8.58
CA LYS A 54 4.48 4.95 8.35
C LYS A 54 4.79 5.73 7.09
N ILE A 55 3.98 5.57 6.03
CA ILE A 55 4.21 6.28 4.77
C ILE A 55 3.84 7.76 4.94
N ARG A 56 4.78 8.63 4.59
CA ARG A 56 4.63 10.08 4.57
C ARG A 56 5.22 10.64 3.28
N PHE A 57 4.98 11.92 3.03
CA PHE A 57 5.63 12.62 1.94
C PHE A 57 7.01 13.12 2.37
N CYS A 58 7.99 12.91 1.49
CA CYS A 58 9.32 13.48 1.59
C CYS A 58 9.23 15.01 1.67
N ARG A 59 9.95 15.61 2.62
CA ARG A 59 9.97 17.07 2.82
C ARG A 59 10.52 17.85 1.62
N VAL A 60 11.27 17.21 0.73
CA VAL A 60 11.97 17.85 -0.40
C VAL A 60 11.22 17.67 -1.71
N CYS A 61 10.98 16.42 -2.12
CA CYS A 61 10.41 16.11 -3.43
C CYS A 61 8.97 15.60 -3.38
N PHE A 62 8.36 15.51 -2.19
CA PHE A 62 7.00 14.98 -1.99
C PHE A 62 6.79 13.52 -2.47
N ASN A 63 7.85 12.77 -2.74
CA ASN A 63 7.74 11.31 -2.95
C ASN A 63 7.34 10.59 -1.65
N LEU A 64 6.87 9.35 -1.75
CA LEU A 64 6.61 8.48 -0.61
C LEU A 64 7.90 8.15 0.15
N SER A 65 7.85 8.18 1.48
CA SER A 65 8.97 7.88 2.36
C SER A 65 8.51 7.25 3.69
N VAL A 66 9.39 6.44 4.27
CA VAL A 66 9.34 5.99 5.67
C VAL A 66 10.32 6.87 6.48
N GLY A 67 9.99 8.14 6.68
CA GLY A 67 10.85 9.12 7.35
C GLY A 67 10.60 10.56 6.89
N GLU A 68 11.53 11.47 7.21
CA GLU A 68 11.46 12.87 6.74
C GLU A 68 11.88 13.03 5.28
N LEU A 69 12.81 12.20 4.81
CA LEU A 69 13.35 12.21 3.45
C LEU A 69 13.14 10.85 2.79
N CYS A 70 12.83 10.80 1.50
CA CYS A 70 12.87 9.56 0.73
C CYS A 70 14.34 9.13 0.49
N GLU A 71 14.53 7.88 0.09
CA GLU A 71 15.86 7.30 -0.16
C GLU A 71 16.66 8.12 -1.18
N ILE A 72 15.99 8.60 -2.23
CA ILE A 72 16.59 9.44 -3.28
C ILE A 72 17.11 10.78 -2.73
N CYS A 73 16.34 11.47 -1.89
CA CYS A 73 16.77 12.75 -1.31
C CYS A 73 17.79 12.59 -0.18
N ALA A 74 17.78 11.45 0.51
CA ALA A 74 18.74 11.13 1.57
C ALA A 74 20.11 10.74 1.00
N ASP A 75 20.15 10.21 -0.22
CA ASP A 75 21.39 9.83 -0.90
C ASP A 75 22.29 11.03 -1.22
N LYS A 76 23.53 10.97 -0.72
CA LYS A 76 24.55 12.01 -0.92
C LYS A 76 25.34 11.83 -2.22
N GLY A 77 25.24 10.67 -2.87
CA GLY A 77 25.88 10.38 -4.14
C GLY A 77 25.17 11.04 -5.34
N ARG A 78 23.93 11.49 -5.17
CA ARG A 78 23.14 12.08 -6.26
C ARG A 78 23.47 13.54 -6.54
N ASN A 79 23.37 13.90 -7.81
CA ASN A 79 23.54 15.29 -8.26
C ASN A 79 22.33 16.14 -7.88
N ARG A 80 22.50 16.99 -6.87
CA ARG A 80 21.44 17.91 -6.38
C ARG A 80 21.14 19.10 -7.30
N GLY A 81 21.93 19.29 -8.36
CA GLY A 81 21.71 20.32 -9.38
C GLY A 81 20.75 19.90 -10.50
N LEU A 82 20.40 18.61 -10.57
CA LEU A 82 19.47 18.07 -11.57
C LEU A 82 18.16 17.65 -10.88
N ILE A 83 17.04 18.13 -11.40
CA ILE A 83 15.70 17.80 -10.88
C ILE A 83 14.90 17.15 -12.01
N CYS A 84 14.40 15.95 -11.77
CA CYS A 84 13.43 15.28 -12.63
C CYS A 84 12.03 15.52 -12.05
N ILE A 85 11.16 16.17 -12.84
CA ILE A 85 9.76 16.40 -12.45
C ILE A 85 8.93 15.26 -13.01
N VAL A 86 8.14 14.64 -12.13
CA VAL A 86 7.23 13.53 -12.45
C VAL A 86 5.82 13.86 -12.00
N GLU A 87 4.82 13.21 -12.60
CA GLU A 87 3.40 13.41 -12.25
C GLU A 87 3.03 12.71 -10.93
N ASP A 88 3.54 11.50 -10.71
CA ASP A 88 3.21 10.67 -9.56
C ASP A 88 4.41 9.84 -9.05
N PRO A 89 4.31 9.25 -7.84
CA PRO A 89 5.36 8.39 -7.28
C PRO A 89 5.69 7.16 -8.13
N ASP A 90 4.72 6.60 -8.86
CA ASP A 90 4.94 5.38 -9.66
C ASP A 90 5.84 5.68 -10.86
N SER A 91 5.69 6.86 -11.45
CA SER A 91 6.56 7.39 -12.51
C SER A 91 8.00 7.54 -12.03
N LEU A 92 8.21 7.95 -10.78
CA LEU A 92 9.56 8.02 -10.20
C LEU A 92 10.17 6.63 -10.03
N ILE A 93 9.39 5.66 -9.56
CA ILE A 93 9.85 4.27 -9.40
C ILE A 93 10.24 3.68 -10.75
N ALA A 94 9.44 3.90 -11.79
CA ALA A 94 9.74 3.43 -13.14
C ALA A 94 11.06 3.99 -13.70
N LEU A 95 11.35 5.27 -13.47
CA LEU A 95 12.63 5.89 -13.86
C LEU A 95 13.81 5.35 -13.05
N GLU A 96 13.60 5.12 -11.75
CA GLU A 96 14.64 4.56 -10.89
C GLU A 96 14.99 3.12 -11.29
N GLU A 97 14.00 2.33 -11.67
CA GLU A 97 14.18 0.95 -12.15
C GLU A 97 14.84 0.87 -13.53
N SER A 98 14.72 1.90 -14.38
CA SER A 98 15.40 1.92 -15.69
C SER A 98 16.91 2.14 -15.57
N GLY A 99 17.39 2.69 -14.45
CA GLY A 99 18.82 2.88 -14.18
C GLY A 99 19.51 3.97 -15.01
N GLU A 100 18.74 4.92 -15.54
CA GLU A 100 19.22 6.06 -16.33
C GLU A 100 19.42 7.33 -15.47
#